data_AF-A0A941ZIX4-F1
#
_entry.id   AF-A0A941ZIX4-F1
#
_cell.length_a   1.000
_cell.length_b   1.000
_cell.length_c   1.000
_cell.angle_alpha   90.00
_cell.angle_beta   90.00
_cell.angle_gamma   90.00
#
_symmetry.space_group_name_H-M   'P 1'
#
loop_
_entity.id
_entity.type
_entity.pdbx_description
1 polymer ?
#
loop_
_entity_poly.entity_id
_entity_poly.type
_entity_poly.pdbx_seq_one_letter_code
_entity_poly.pdbx_strand_id
1 'polypeptide(L)'
;LTNVAAYLPLGLLAVFALHPLQKGVRAALISIAGCAALSTLMEAVQTYLPSRVPSNLDLLTNITGAAIGAATGMLLAPSFVDQGRFHLLGKRWFRHDSSRAMILLALWPLAQIYPQSWLFGHGQVLPGISVWLSAWLSEPIDLGALLMHSIHLHITHIWHYWLLETIITASGLTGALLALLCLLRRSAPRTMLTGCLLALAIGVKSLACALFFTPENAFVWLTPGAFGGLLIGVLMVAGLSFAPAIVQRRLSAFSLLLCLMMVNLTPANHYFIVTLQAWSQGKFLNFNGTAQFFALCWPFVALYFLLQRLHHPASSESGNND
;
A
#
# COMPACT_ATOMS: atom_id res chain seq x y z
N LEU A 1 -17.22 3.42 -17.15
CA LEU A 1 -17.10 4.03 -15.81
C LEU A 1 -15.89 3.51 -15.04
N THR A 2 -15.65 2.20 -14.95
CA THR A 2 -14.50 1.61 -14.23
C THR A 2 -13.15 2.13 -14.72
N ASN A 3 -12.92 2.14 -16.03
CA ASN A 3 -11.70 2.67 -16.67
C ASN A 3 -11.48 4.16 -16.38
N VAL A 4 -12.56 4.96 -16.47
CA VAL A 4 -12.53 6.40 -16.12
C VAL A 4 -12.08 6.59 -14.67
N ALA A 5 -12.67 5.82 -13.74
CA ALA A 5 -12.33 5.88 -12.32
C ALA A 5 -10.88 5.42 -12.04
N ALA A 6 -10.35 4.47 -12.81
CA ALA A 6 -8.98 3.98 -12.68
C ALA A 6 -7.93 4.98 -13.20
N TYR A 7 -8.20 5.65 -14.32
CA TYR A 7 -7.25 6.59 -14.94
C TYR A 7 -7.34 8.02 -14.37
N LEU A 8 -8.43 8.38 -13.69
CA LEU A 8 -8.56 9.65 -12.98
C LEU A 8 -7.43 9.91 -11.97
N PRO A 9 -7.13 9.02 -11.00
CA PRO A 9 -6.03 9.25 -10.08
C PRO A 9 -4.67 9.29 -10.80
N LEU A 10 -4.50 8.52 -11.88
CA LEU A 10 -3.27 8.55 -12.67
C LEU A 10 -3.03 9.93 -13.30
N GLY A 11 -4.04 10.49 -13.97
CA GLY A 11 -3.95 11.82 -14.58
C GLY A 11 -3.70 12.93 -13.55
N LEU A 12 -4.31 12.82 -12.37
CA LEU A 12 -4.12 13.73 -11.25
C LEU A 12 -2.68 13.66 -10.71
N LEU A 13 -2.19 12.45 -10.41
CA LEU A 13 -0.86 12.24 -9.85
C LEU A 13 0.25 12.61 -10.85
N ALA A 14 0.04 12.37 -12.14
CA ALA A 14 0.98 12.78 -13.18
C ALA A 14 1.13 14.32 -13.25
N VAL A 15 0.06 15.09 -13.05
CA VAL A 15 0.15 16.55 -12.91
C VAL A 15 1.00 16.95 -11.70
N PHE A 16 0.83 16.27 -10.56
CA PHE A 16 1.65 16.52 -9.37
C PHE A 16 3.12 16.13 -9.56
N ALA A 17 3.40 15.03 -10.26
CA ALA A 17 4.75 14.54 -10.52
C ALA A 17 5.55 15.45 -11.47
N LEU A 18 4.87 16.18 -12.35
CA LEU A 18 5.49 17.14 -13.26
C LEU A 18 5.93 18.45 -12.58
N HIS A 19 5.49 18.70 -11.34
CA HIS A 19 5.90 19.86 -10.57
C HIS A 19 7.32 19.69 -10.00
N PRO A 20 8.17 20.75 -9.97
CA PRO A 20 7.90 22.13 -10.38
C PRO A 20 8.17 22.42 -11.86
N LEU A 21 8.65 21.43 -12.62
CA LEU A 21 9.14 21.61 -13.99
C LEU A 21 8.05 22.10 -14.95
N GLN A 22 6.83 21.60 -14.81
CA GLN A 22 5.66 22.02 -15.58
C GLN A 22 4.48 22.30 -14.64
N LYS A 23 3.68 23.31 -14.96
CA LYS A 23 2.54 23.74 -14.13
C LYS A 23 1.30 24.04 -14.99
N GLY A 24 0.15 24.07 -14.33
CA GLY A 24 -1.11 24.48 -14.95
C GLY A 24 -1.49 23.62 -16.15
N VAL A 25 -1.98 24.28 -17.21
CA VAL A 25 -2.48 23.62 -18.43
C VAL A 25 -1.40 22.78 -19.12
N ARG A 26 -0.13 23.21 -19.12
CA ARG A 26 0.97 22.44 -19.73
C ARG A 26 1.17 21.10 -19.03
N ALA A 27 1.16 21.09 -17.70
CA ALA A 27 1.25 19.85 -16.94
C ALA A 27 0.04 18.93 -17.21
N ALA A 28 -1.16 19.50 -17.32
CA ALA A 28 -2.36 18.74 -17.66
C ALA A 28 -2.28 18.10 -19.06
N LEU A 29 -1.84 18.85 -20.08
CA LEU A 29 -1.68 18.32 -21.44
C LEU A 29 -0.62 17.21 -21.52
N ILE A 30 0.53 17.40 -20.87
CA ILE A 30 1.59 16.37 -20.81
C ILE A 30 1.09 15.12 -20.07
N SER A 31 0.36 15.31 -18.97
CA SER A 31 -0.26 14.20 -18.23
C SER A 31 -1.24 13.40 -19.10
N ILE A 32 -2.14 14.08 -19.81
CA ILE A 32 -3.11 13.45 -20.72
C ILE A 32 -2.38 12.71 -21.84
N ALA A 33 -1.40 13.35 -22.48
CA ALA A 33 -0.61 12.73 -23.55
C ALA A 33 0.15 11.49 -23.05
N GLY A 34 0.77 11.56 -21.88
CA GLY A 34 1.45 10.43 -21.25
C GLY A 34 0.50 9.28 -20.90
N CYS A 35 -0.67 9.58 -20.34
CA CYS A 35 -1.69 8.58 -20.04
C CYS A 35 -2.28 7.94 -21.32
N ALA A 36 -2.48 8.74 -22.38
CA ALA A 36 -2.92 8.27 -23.67
C ALA A 36 -1.88 7.34 -24.32
N ALA A 37 -0.60 7.72 -24.28
CA ALA A 37 0.50 6.89 -24.77
C ALA A 37 0.59 5.57 -23.99
N LEU A 38 0.48 5.62 -22.66
CA LEU A 38 0.45 4.43 -21.80
C LEU A 38 -0.74 3.53 -22.15
N SER A 39 -1.94 4.09 -22.27
CA SER A 39 -3.14 3.32 -22.62
C SER A 39 -3.01 2.69 -24.02
N THR A 40 -2.42 3.41 -24.97
CA THR A 40 -2.19 2.90 -26.34
C THR A 40 -1.16 1.76 -26.33
N LEU A 41 -0.09 1.90 -25.55
CA LEU A 41 0.93 0.86 -25.40
C LEU A 41 0.34 -0.39 -24.73
N MET A 42 -0.48 -0.22 -23.68
CA MET A 42 -1.17 -1.33 -23.04
C MET A 42 -2.09 -2.07 -24.02
N GLU A 43 -2.85 -1.34 -24.84
CA GLU A 43 -3.72 -1.93 -25.87
C GLU A 43 -2.92 -2.71 -26.93
N ALA A 44 -1.78 -2.14 -27.36
CA ALA A 44 -0.87 -2.78 -28.30
C ALA A 44 -0.27 -4.08 -27.73
N VAL A 45 0.15 -4.07 -26.45
CA VAL A 45 0.64 -5.29 -25.78
C VAL A 45 -0.48 -6.33 -25.63
N GLN A 46 -1.69 -5.88 -25.30
CA GLN A 46 -2.85 -6.77 -25.15
C GLN A 46 -3.30 -7.42 -26.44
N THR A 47 -2.95 -6.86 -27.60
CA THR A 47 -3.18 -7.48 -28.92
C THR A 47 -2.44 -8.83 -29.06
N TYR A 48 -1.37 -9.03 -28.29
CA TYR A 48 -0.62 -10.29 -28.27
C TYR A 48 -1.15 -11.30 -27.25
N LEU A 49 -2.17 -10.96 -26.45
CA LEU A 49 -2.82 -11.92 -25.56
C LEU A 49 -3.95 -12.65 -26.31
N PRO A 50 -3.86 -13.99 -26.48
CA PRO A 50 -4.82 -14.77 -27.26
C PRO A 50 -6.27 -14.68 -26.76
N SER A 51 -6.47 -14.28 -25.50
CA SER A 51 -7.75 -14.25 -24.81
C SER A 51 -8.40 -12.86 -24.73
N ARG A 52 -7.78 -11.78 -25.24
CA ARG A 52 -8.33 -10.42 -25.13
C ARG A 52 -8.57 -9.78 -26.51
N VAL A 53 -9.76 -9.22 -26.70
CA VAL A 53 -10.10 -8.38 -27.86
C VAL A 53 -9.78 -6.93 -27.53
N PRO A 54 -8.92 -6.26 -28.31
CA PRO A 54 -8.64 -4.84 -28.09
C PRO A 54 -9.88 -3.98 -28.40
N SER A 55 -10.10 -2.92 -27.61
CA SER A 55 -11.28 -2.07 -27.64
C SER A 55 -10.91 -0.58 -27.66
N ASN A 56 -11.31 0.12 -28.72
CA ASN A 56 -11.21 1.59 -28.80
C ASN A 56 -11.97 2.30 -27.67
N LEU A 57 -12.96 1.64 -27.09
CA LEU A 57 -13.74 2.16 -25.96
C LEU A 57 -12.91 2.15 -24.66
N ASP A 58 -12.02 1.17 -24.47
CA ASP A 58 -11.06 1.16 -23.36
C ASP A 58 -10.12 2.36 -23.46
N LEU A 59 -9.55 2.60 -24.66
CA LEU A 59 -8.68 3.76 -24.91
C LEU A 59 -9.40 5.09 -24.63
N LEU A 60 -10.61 5.27 -25.17
CA LEU A 60 -11.37 6.52 -24.99
C LEU A 60 -11.74 6.75 -23.52
N THR A 61 -12.14 5.71 -22.80
CA THR A 61 -12.50 5.81 -21.37
C THR A 61 -11.28 6.06 -20.48
N ASN A 62 -10.12 5.48 -20.79
CA ASN A 62 -8.85 5.75 -20.08
C ASN A 62 -8.40 7.20 -20.28
N ILE A 63 -8.42 7.70 -21.52
CA ILE A 63 -8.06 9.09 -21.83
C ILE A 63 -9.03 10.07 -21.16
N THR A 64 -10.33 9.77 -21.17
CA THR A 64 -11.34 10.60 -20.49
C THR A 64 -11.10 10.65 -18.98
N GLY A 65 -10.81 9.50 -18.36
CA GLY A 65 -10.41 9.42 -16.95
C GLY A 65 -9.18 10.27 -16.67
N ALA A 66 -8.12 10.11 -17.47
CA ALA A 66 -6.89 10.89 -17.33
C ALA A 66 -7.12 12.40 -17.49
N ALA A 67 -7.99 12.83 -18.41
CA ALA A 67 -8.32 14.23 -18.61
C ALA A 67 -9.06 14.84 -17.41
N ILE A 68 -10.06 14.14 -16.86
CA ILE A 68 -10.74 14.55 -15.63
C ILE A 68 -9.75 14.61 -14.46
N GLY A 69 -8.88 13.59 -14.36
CA GLY A 69 -7.81 13.52 -13.40
C GLY A 69 -6.85 14.69 -13.47
N ALA A 70 -6.36 15.00 -14.67
CA ALA A 70 -5.42 16.09 -14.92
C ALA A 70 -6.04 17.46 -14.61
N ALA A 71 -7.31 17.68 -14.99
CA ALA A 71 -8.04 18.89 -14.63
C ALA A 71 -8.18 19.03 -13.10
N THR A 72 -8.56 17.95 -12.43
CA THR A 72 -8.67 17.91 -10.96
C THR A 72 -7.31 18.17 -10.29
N GLY A 73 -6.24 17.55 -10.80
CA GLY A 73 -4.87 17.76 -10.33
C GLY A 73 -4.44 19.22 -10.50
N MET A 74 -4.78 19.85 -11.62
CA MET A 74 -4.50 21.28 -11.83
C MET A 74 -5.22 22.17 -10.81
N LEU A 75 -6.48 21.86 -10.49
CA LEU A 75 -7.26 22.61 -9.49
C LEU A 75 -6.74 22.40 -8.06
N LEU A 76 -6.24 21.21 -7.75
CA LEU A 76 -5.73 20.84 -6.42
C LEU A 76 -4.25 21.17 -6.21
N ALA A 77 -3.47 21.36 -7.29
CA ALA A 77 -2.05 21.64 -7.24
C ALA A 77 -1.69 22.85 -6.33
N PRO A 78 -2.45 23.97 -6.34
CA PRO A 78 -2.20 25.07 -5.41
C PRO A 78 -2.28 24.69 -3.93
N SER A 79 -3.19 23.76 -3.58
CA SER A 79 -3.42 23.37 -2.19
C SER A 79 -2.47 22.25 -1.72
N PHE A 80 -2.19 21.29 -2.60
CA PHE A 80 -1.42 20.08 -2.29
C PHE A 80 0.07 20.18 -2.62
N VAL A 81 0.44 20.96 -3.64
CA VAL A 81 1.79 20.95 -4.23
C VAL A 81 2.48 22.33 -4.16
N ASP A 82 1.82 23.41 -4.57
CA ASP A 82 2.40 24.76 -4.57
C ASP A 82 2.37 25.39 -3.16
N GLN A 83 3.27 24.98 -2.27
CA GLN A 83 3.49 25.59 -0.94
C GLN A 83 2.22 25.86 -0.08
N GLY A 84 1.09 25.26 -0.43
CA GLY A 84 -0.21 25.53 0.16
C GLY A 84 -0.38 24.97 1.57
N ARG A 85 -1.62 25.01 2.07
CA ARG A 85 -1.95 24.64 3.46
C ARG A 85 -1.42 23.25 3.84
N PHE A 86 -1.52 22.25 2.96
CA PHE A 86 -1.05 20.89 3.23
C PHE A 86 0.47 20.77 3.28
N HIS A 87 1.20 21.55 2.47
CA HIS A 87 2.65 21.61 2.54
C HIS A 87 3.10 22.25 3.87
N LEU A 88 2.41 23.31 4.31
CA LEU A 88 2.65 23.95 5.61
C LEU A 88 2.31 23.04 6.79
N LEU A 89 1.18 22.33 6.73
CA LEU A 89 0.80 21.29 7.70
C LEU A 89 1.82 20.16 7.72
N GLY A 90 2.30 19.74 6.54
CA GLY A 90 3.38 18.77 6.40
C GLY A 90 4.66 19.21 7.11
N LYS A 91 5.10 20.45 6.88
CA LYS A 91 6.23 21.06 7.61
C LYS A 91 6.00 21.17 9.11
N ARG A 92 4.77 21.44 9.54
CA ARG A 92 4.41 21.54 10.97
C ARG A 92 4.42 20.19 11.68
N TRP A 93 4.00 19.13 10.99
CA TRP A 93 3.80 17.81 11.59
C TRP A 93 4.95 16.83 11.37
N PHE A 94 5.71 16.89 10.27
CA PHE A 94 6.74 15.91 9.92
C PHE A 94 8.17 16.43 10.13
N ARG A 95 9.08 15.55 10.57
CA ARG A 95 10.49 15.86 10.88
C ARG A 95 11.38 15.99 9.65
N HIS A 96 11.17 15.14 8.65
CA HIS A 96 11.96 15.06 7.41
C HIS A 96 11.06 15.33 6.20
N ASP A 97 11.68 15.39 5.01
CA ASP A 97 11.09 15.60 3.68
C ASP A 97 9.61 15.16 3.60
N SER A 98 8.70 16.10 3.88
CA SER A 98 7.31 15.80 4.25
C SER A 98 6.57 15.10 3.13
N SER A 99 6.93 15.41 1.89
CA SER A 99 6.30 14.85 0.70
C SER A 99 6.53 13.34 0.59
N ARG A 100 7.77 12.85 0.78
CA ARG A 100 8.08 11.42 0.69
C ARG A 100 7.39 10.62 1.79
N ALA A 101 7.41 11.16 3.01
CA ALA A 101 6.71 10.58 4.16
C ALA A 101 5.20 10.48 3.91
N MET A 102 4.58 11.54 3.40
CA MET A 102 3.14 11.56 3.10
C MET A 102 2.76 10.56 2.02
N ILE A 103 3.57 10.42 0.96
CA ILE A 103 3.34 9.41 -0.09
C ILE A 103 3.40 8.01 0.50
N LEU A 104 4.44 7.70 1.28
CA LEU A 104 4.59 6.39 1.92
C LEU A 104 3.37 6.04 2.80
N LEU A 105 2.87 7.02 3.55
CA LEU A 105 1.73 6.86 4.44
C LEU A 105 0.41 6.73 3.68
N ALA A 106 0.23 7.50 2.60
CA ALA A 106 -0.94 7.42 1.74
C ALA A 106 -1.03 6.09 0.98
N LEU A 107 0.12 5.47 0.67
CA LEU A 107 0.15 4.16 0.02
C LEU A 107 -0.35 3.03 0.93
N TRP A 108 -0.27 3.14 2.26
CA TRP A 108 -0.67 2.06 3.15
C TRP A 108 -2.19 1.77 3.17
N PRO A 109 -3.09 2.77 3.28
CA PRO A 109 -4.52 2.54 3.09
C PRO A 109 -4.85 2.06 1.68
N LEU A 110 -4.18 2.57 0.65
CA LEU A 110 -4.39 2.12 -0.73
C LEU A 110 -4.00 0.65 -0.93
N ALA A 111 -2.97 0.18 -0.24
CA ALA A 111 -2.58 -1.23 -0.23
C ALA A 111 -3.68 -2.16 0.35
N GLN A 112 -4.62 -1.63 1.14
CA GLN A 112 -5.77 -2.41 1.67
C GLN A 112 -6.83 -2.74 0.63
N ILE A 113 -6.80 -2.04 -0.51
CA ILE A 113 -7.79 -2.22 -1.57
C ILE A 113 -7.70 -3.65 -2.11
N TYR A 114 -6.49 -4.19 -2.28
CA TYR A 114 -6.34 -5.55 -2.82
C TYR A 114 -6.97 -6.58 -1.86
N PRO A 115 -7.77 -7.55 -2.37
CA PRO A 115 -8.31 -8.61 -1.54
C PRO A 115 -7.15 -9.50 -1.07
N GLN A 116 -6.74 -9.30 0.18
CA GLN A 116 -5.71 -10.08 0.86
C GLN A 116 -6.32 -11.05 1.86
N SER A 117 -5.63 -12.18 2.04
CA SER A 117 -5.99 -13.24 2.99
C SER A 117 -5.83 -12.86 4.45
N TRP A 118 -4.95 -11.90 4.74
CA TRP A 118 -4.60 -11.46 6.08
C TRP A 118 -4.72 -9.94 6.19
N LEU A 119 -5.31 -9.44 7.27
CA LEU A 119 -5.43 -7.99 7.50
C LEU A 119 -4.03 -7.38 7.70
N PHE A 120 -3.72 -6.30 6.97
CA PHE A 120 -2.41 -5.62 6.96
C PHE A 120 -1.21 -6.51 6.56
N GLY A 121 -1.45 -7.70 6.03
CA GLY A 121 -0.44 -8.65 5.57
C GLY A 121 0.05 -8.35 4.14
N HIS A 122 0.85 -7.30 3.99
CA HIS A 122 1.39 -6.88 2.69
C HIS A 122 2.68 -7.61 2.30
N GLY A 123 3.00 -7.60 1.00
CA GLY A 123 4.26 -8.15 0.48
C GLY A 123 4.28 -9.66 0.29
N GLN A 124 3.17 -10.26 -0.14
CA GLN A 124 3.09 -11.67 -0.54
C GLN A 124 3.88 -11.93 -1.84
N VAL A 125 5.17 -12.24 -1.72
CA VAL A 125 6.07 -12.54 -2.84
C VAL A 125 6.13 -14.05 -3.10
N LEU A 126 6.41 -14.85 -2.07
CA LEU A 126 6.59 -16.29 -2.18
C LEU A 126 5.36 -17.00 -2.77
N PRO A 127 4.12 -16.70 -2.35
CA PRO A 127 2.94 -17.30 -2.98
C PRO A 127 2.84 -16.97 -4.48
N GLY A 128 3.17 -15.73 -4.86
CA GLY A 128 3.16 -15.30 -6.27
C GLY A 128 4.19 -16.04 -7.12
N ILE A 129 5.42 -16.19 -6.60
CA ILE A 129 6.48 -16.95 -7.27
C ILE A 129 6.12 -18.44 -7.33
N SER A 130 5.51 -18.99 -6.28
CA SER A 130 5.07 -20.39 -6.22
C SER A 130 4.05 -20.71 -7.32
N VAL A 131 3.06 -19.84 -7.53
CA VAL A 131 2.08 -19.97 -8.61
C VAL A 131 2.75 -19.90 -9.99
N TRP A 132 3.64 -18.92 -10.19
CA TRP A 132 4.37 -18.76 -11.45
C TRP A 132 5.23 -19.99 -11.76
N LEU A 133 5.97 -20.49 -10.76
CA LEU A 133 6.86 -21.63 -10.88
C LEU A 133 6.07 -22.92 -11.12
N SER A 134 4.93 -23.09 -10.44
CA SER A 134 4.04 -24.23 -10.64
C SER A 134 3.49 -24.28 -12.07
N ALA A 135 3.10 -23.13 -12.61
CA ALA A 135 2.63 -23.03 -13.99
C ALA A 135 3.76 -23.31 -15.00
N TRP A 136 4.98 -22.86 -14.72
CA TRP A 136 6.12 -23.07 -15.59
C TRP A 136 6.60 -24.53 -15.62
N LEU A 137 6.62 -25.19 -14.45
CA LEU A 137 7.09 -26.57 -14.32
C LEU A 137 5.97 -27.61 -14.46
N SER A 138 4.71 -27.19 -14.57
CA SER A 138 3.53 -28.08 -14.60
C SER A 138 3.42 -29.01 -13.38
N GLU A 139 4.01 -28.61 -12.26
CA GLU A 139 4.06 -29.36 -11.00
C GLU A 139 3.63 -28.44 -9.84
N PRO A 140 2.87 -28.91 -8.83
CA PRO A 140 2.45 -28.09 -7.71
C PRO A 140 3.65 -27.79 -6.79
N ILE A 141 4.19 -26.58 -6.87
CA ILE A 141 5.32 -26.13 -6.06
C ILE A 141 4.86 -25.04 -5.09
N ASP A 142 5.02 -25.29 -3.80
CA ASP A 142 4.79 -24.32 -2.73
C ASP A 142 6.13 -23.98 -2.04
N LEU A 143 6.71 -22.83 -2.41
CA LEU A 143 7.97 -22.36 -1.84
C LEU A 143 7.85 -22.05 -0.34
N GLY A 144 6.68 -21.61 0.12
CA GLY A 144 6.44 -21.36 1.55
C GLY A 144 6.49 -22.65 2.35
N ALA A 145 5.79 -23.68 1.87
CA ALA A 145 5.80 -25.00 2.47
C ALA A 145 7.19 -25.65 2.44
N LEU A 146 7.93 -25.53 1.32
CA LEU A 146 9.30 -26.03 1.20
C LEU A 146 10.24 -25.36 2.23
N LEU A 147 10.12 -24.05 2.42
CA LEU A 147 10.96 -23.32 3.37
C LEU A 147 10.58 -23.65 4.83
N MET A 148 9.29 -23.83 5.12
CA MET A 148 8.84 -24.28 6.44
C MET A 148 9.31 -25.70 6.76
N HIS A 149 9.26 -26.61 5.79
CA HIS A 149 9.78 -27.97 5.94
C HIS A 149 11.28 -27.95 6.29
N SER A 150 12.04 -27.08 5.63
CA SER A 150 13.48 -26.90 5.88
C SER A 150 13.79 -26.40 7.30
N ILE A 151 12.85 -25.70 7.95
CA ILE A 151 13.00 -25.15 9.31
C ILE A 151 12.33 -26.07 10.36
N HIS A 152 11.86 -27.27 9.97
CA HIS A 152 11.13 -28.21 10.83
C HIS A 152 9.88 -27.64 11.52
N LEU A 153 9.32 -26.52 11.03
CA LEU A 153 8.11 -25.91 11.59
C LEU A 153 6.87 -26.65 11.06
N HIS A 154 6.34 -27.59 11.84
CA HIS A 154 5.10 -28.30 11.51
C HIS A 154 3.89 -27.49 11.99
N ILE A 155 3.28 -26.71 11.09
CA ILE A 155 1.98 -26.04 11.35
C ILE A 155 0.87 -27.03 10.99
N THR A 156 0.45 -27.85 11.95
CA THR A 156 -0.49 -28.97 11.71
C THR A 156 -1.91 -28.72 12.22
N HIS A 157 -2.18 -27.67 13.02
CA HIS A 157 -3.52 -27.43 13.60
C HIS A 157 -4.16 -26.09 13.25
N ILE A 158 -5.51 -26.09 13.11
CA ILE A 158 -6.37 -24.92 12.85
C ILE A 158 -6.05 -23.72 13.78
N TRP A 159 -5.77 -23.95 15.06
CA TRP A 159 -5.45 -22.88 16.03
C TRP A 159 -4.24 -22.04 15.64
N HIS A 160 -3.28 -22.63 14.92
CA HIS A 160 -2.11 -21.90 14.43
C HIS A 160 -2.51 -20.83 13.41
N TYR A 161 -3.56 -21.04 12.62
CA TYR A 161 -3.99 -20.05 11.61
C TYR A 161 -4.53 -18.77 12.26
N TRP A 162 -5.29 -18.87 13.37
CA TRP A 162 -5.76 -17.69 14.11
C TRP A 162 -4.62 -16.93 14.77
N LEU A 163 -3.64 -17.66 15.32
CA LEU A 163 -2.45 -17.06 15.90
C LEU A 163 -1.59 -16.36 14.84
N LEU A 164 -1.39 -16.99 13.68
CA LEU A 164 -0.65 -16.40 12.56
C LEU A 164 -1.33 -15.13 12.07
N GLU A 165 -2.65 -15.16 11.88
CA GLU A 165 -3.43 -13.97 11.51
C GLU A 165 -3.30 -12.86 12.54
N THR A 166 -3.35 -13.21 13.83
CA THR A 166 -3.14 -12.27 14.94
C THR A 166 -1.74 -11.64 14.86
N ILE A 167 -0.70 -12.43 14.68
CA ILE A 167 0.69 -11.97 14.59
C ILE A 167 0.90 -11.09 13.36
N ILE A 168 0.41 -11.51 12.19
CA ILE A 168 0.50 -10.77 10.93
C ILE A 168 -0.21 -9.42 11.06
N THR A 169 -1.44 -9.43 11.56
CA THR A 169 -2.25 -8.21 11.72
C THR A 169 -1.63 -7.26 12.75
N ALA A 170 -1.20 -7.77 13.91
CA ALA A 170 -0.56 -6.97 14.95
C ALA A 170 0.76 -6.37 14.48
N SER A 171 1.59 -7.15 13.78
CA SER A 171 2.88 -6.69 13.27
C SER A 171 2.74 -5.72 12.08
N GLY A 172 1.81 -5.98 11.15
CA GLY A 172 1.50 -5.06 10.06
C GLY A 172 0.99 -3.71 10.57
N LEU A 173 0.04 -3.74 11.52
CA LEU A 173 -0.49 -2.53 12.16
C LEU A 173 0.58 -1.76 12.93
N THR A 174 1.33 -2.46 13.79
CA THR A 174 2.39 -1.84 14.61
C THR A 174 3.47 -1.25 13.74
N GLY A 175 3.92 -1.99 12.72
CA GLY A 175 4.90 -1.53 11.74
C GLY A 175 4.47 -0.23 11.05
N ALA A 176 3.26 -0.19 10.49
CA ALA A 176 2.73 0.96 9.78
C ALA A 176 2.55 2.21 10.68
N LEU A 177 1.94 2.05 11.85
CA LEU A 177 1.67 3.18 12.75
C LEU A 177 2.93 3.68 13.46
N LEU A 178 3.90 2.81 13.79
CA LEU A 178 5.20 3.24 14.29
C LEU A 178 6.01 3.96 13.20
N ALA A 179 5.88 3.55 11.93
CA ALA A 179 6.47 4.28 10.81
C ALA A 179 5.93 5.70 10.77
N LEU A 180 4.61 5.90 10.89
CA LEU A 180 4.03 7.25 11.02
C LEU A 180 4.61 8.00 12.23
N LEU A 181 4.57 7.38 13.42
CA LEU A 181 4.97 8.02 14.67
C LEU A 181 6.43 8.47 14.70
N CYS A 182 7.34 7.74 14.02
CA CYS A 182 8.75 8.12 13.94
C CYS A 182 8.99 9.33 13.02
N LEU A 183 8.10 9.55 12.04
CA LEU A 183 8.16 10.66 11.09
C LEU A 183 7.57 11.95 11.68
N LEU A 184 6.64 11.82 12.65
CA LEU A 184 5.99 12.95 13.29
C LEU A 184 6.92 13.70 14.26
N ARG A 185 6.75 15.02 14.31
CA ARG A 185 7.33 15.91 15.33
C ARG A 185 6.60 15.72 16.66
N ARG A 186 7.26 16.05 17.78
CA ARG A 186 6.66 16.02 19.12
C ARG A 186 5.47 16.99 19.26
N SER A 187 5.45 18.09 18.50
CA SER A 187 4.37 19.08 18.48
C SER A 187 3.18 18.70 17.59
N ALA A 188 3.26 17.61 16.84
CA ALA A 188 2.15 17.13 16.03
C ALA A 188 1.08 16.44 16.90
N PRO A 189 -0.20 16.47 16.52
CA PRO A 189 -1.26 15.74 17.20
C PRO A 189 -1.14 14.23 16.88
N ARG A 190 -0.16 13.56 17.49
CA ARG A 190 0.27 12.18 17.16
C ARG A 190 -0.87 11.18 17.25
N THR A 191 -1.62 11.20 18.35
CA THR A 191 -2.76 10.29 18.62
C THR A 191 -3.87 10.44 17.59
N MET A 192 -4.23 11.69 17.26
CA MET A 192 -5.22 12.00 16.23
C MET A 192 -4.77 11.48 14.87
N LEU A 193 -3.53 11.76 14.46
CA LEU A 193 -3.01 11.33 13.15
C LEU A 193 -2.91 9.81 13.03
N THR A 194 -2.48 9.10 14.08
CA THR A 194 -2.48 7.63 14.09
C THR A 194 -3.90 7.07 14.04
N GLY A 195 -4.84 7.66 14.78
CA GLY A 195 -6.24 7.26 14.76
C GLY A 195 -6.89 7.49 13.40
N CYS A 196 -6.63 8.63 12.76
CA CYS A 196 -7.11 8.94 11.42
C CYS A 196 -6.53 7.97 10.38
N LEU A 197 -5.24 7.64 10.44
CA LEU A 197 -4.63 6.71 9.50
C LEU A 197 -5.20 5.29 9.66
N LEU A 198 -5.39 4.83 10.89
CA LEU A 198 -6.01 3.54 11.18
C LEU A 198 -7.47 3.50 10.71
N ALA A 199 -8.26 4.52 11.04
CA ALA A 199 -9.65 4.63 10.60
C ALA A 199 -9.77 4.66 9.07
N LEU A 200 -8.84 5.36 8.39
CA LEU A 200 -8.78 5.38 6.94
C LEU A 200 -8.44 3.99 6.37
N ALA A 201 -7.47 3.28 6.94
CA ALA A 201 -7.10 1.93 6.48
C ALA A 201 -8.26 0.93 6.66
N ILE A 202 -8.93 0.96 7.83
CA ILE A 202 -10.11 0.13 8.11
C ILE A 202 -11.26 0.50 7.17
N GLY A 203 -11.54 1.79 7.00
CA GLY A 203 -12.62 2.27 6.12
C GLY A 203 -12.40 1.87 4.66
N VAL A 204 -11.17 2.02 4.16
CA VAL A 204 -10.80 1.57 2.80
C VAL A 204 -10.93 0.06 2.68
N LYS A 205 -10.48 -0.72 3.67
CA LYS A 205 -10.62 -2.19 3.67
C LYS A 205 -12.08 -2.61 3.62
N SER A 206 -12.93 -2.06 4.49
CA SER A 206 -14.36 -2.37 4.52
C SER A 206 -15.07 -1.96 3.24
N LEU A 207 -14.75 -0.78 2.70
CA LEU A 207 -15.32 -0.33 1.43
C LEU A 207 -14.88 -1.23 0.28
N ALA A 208 -13.61 -1.63 0.21
CA ALA A 208 -13.12 -2.55 -0.81
C ALA A 208 -13.81 -3.92 -0.73
N CYS A 209 -13.97 -4.48 0.47
CA CYS A 209 -14.73 -5.72 0.67
C CYS A 209 -16.20 -5.58 0.26
N ALA A 210 -16.85 -4.47 0.61
CA ALA A 210 -18.23 -4.19 0.23
C ALA A 210 -18.42 -4.13 -1.30
N LEU A 211 -17.43 -3.54 -2.00
CA LEU A 211 -17.45 -3.39 -3.46
C LEU A 211 -17.12 -4.69 -4.21
N PHE A 212 -16.28 -5.56 -3.65
CA PHE A 212 -15.84 -6.79 -4.32
C PHE A 212 -16.74 -7.99 -4.08
N PHE A 213 -17.23 -8.18 -2.86
CA PHE A 213 -18.01 -9.37 -2.50
C PHE A 213 -19.50 -9.06 -2.45
N THR A 214 -19.94 -8.19 -1.54
CA THR A 214 -21.28 -7.57 -1.43
C THR A 214 -21.26 -6.62 -0.22
N PRO A 215 -22.20 -5.65 -0.11
CA PRO A 215 -22.28 -4.76 1.05
C PRO A 215 -22.44 -5.49 2.40
N GLU A 216 -23.13 -6.62 2.42
CA GLU A 216 -23.31 -7.47 3.61
C GLU A 216 -21.96 -8.05 4.10
N ASN A 217 -21.05 -8.30 3.16
CA ASN A 217 -19.73 -8.87 3.42
C ASN A 217 -18.65 -7.81 3.71
N ALA A 218 -19.02 -6.55 3.95
CA ALA A 218 -18.09 -5.44 4.19
C ALA A 218 -17.11 -5.69 5.35
N PHE A 219 -17.52 -6.47 6.35
CA PHE A 219 -16.72 -6.78 7.55
C PHE A 219 -16.26 -8.24 7.62
N VAL A 220 -16.34 -9.01 6.52
CA VAL A 220 -15.87 -10.41 6.48
C VAL A 220 -14.39 -10.55 6.83
N TRP A 221 -13.61 -9.50 6.61
CA TRP A 221 -12.20 -9.44 6.99
C TRP A 221 -11.98 -9.38 8.52
N LEU A 222 -12.99 -9.05 9.33
CA LEU A 222 -12.90 -8.96 10.79
C LEU A 222 -13.07 -10.35 11.43
N THR A 223 -12.14 -11.24 11.12
CA THR A 223 -12.04 -12.57 11.73
C THR A 223 -11.59 -12.47 13.20
N PRO A 224 -11.74 -13.55 14.00
CA PRO A 224 -11.23 -13.57 15.38
C PRO A 224 -9.73 -13.28 15.48
N GLY A 225 -8.92 -13.78 14.54
CA GLY A 225 -7.48 -13.51 14.50
C GLY A 225 -7.17 -12.05 14.13
N ALA A 226 -7.88 -11.49 13.15
CA ALA A 226 -7.73 -10.08 12.80
C ALA A 226 -8.14 -9.15 13.95
N PHE A 227 -9.23 -9.46 14.66
CA PHE A 227 -9.66 -8.71 15.84
C PHE A 227 -8.61 -8.76 16.97
N GLY A 228 -8.09 -9.95 17.29
CA GLY A 228 -7.01 -10.11 18.27
C GLY A 228 -5.76 -9.33 17.86
N GLY A 229 -5.38 -9.37 16.59
CA GLY A 229 -4.24 -8.65 16.06
C GLY A 229 -4.42 -7.13 16.07
N LEU A 230 -5.63 -6.63 15.80
CA LEU A 230 -5.98 -5.21 15.94
C LEU A 230 -5.81 -4.76 17.39
N LEU A 231 -6.34 -5.50 18.36
CA LEU A 231 -6.25 -5.18 19.78
C LEU A 231 -4.78 -5.13 20.23
N ILE A 232 -4.02 -6.18 19.93
CA ILE A 232 -2.59 -6.26 20.29
C ILE A 232 -1.80 -5.14 19.61
N GLY A 233 -2.01 -4.89 18.32
CA GLY A 233 -1.29 -3.84 17.60
C GLY A 233 -1.62 -2.44 18.11
N VAL A 234 -2.88 -2.15 18.47
CA VAL A 234 -3.24 -0.87 19.11
C VAL A 234 -2.56 -0.72 20.48
N LEU A 235 -2.54 -1.77 21.30
CA LEU A 235 -1.85 -1.76 22.60
C LEU A 235 -0.33 -1.57 22.45
N MET A 236 0.29 -2.27 21.48
CA MET A 236 1.71 -2.12 21.17
C MET A 236 2.03 -0.68 20.73
N VAL A 237 1.23 -0.11 19.82
CA VAL A 237 1.41 1.27 19.34
C VAL A 237 1.21 2.27 20.49
N ALA A 238 0.20 2.06 21.35
CA ALA A 238 -0.04 2.92 22.50
C ALA A 238 1.17 2.93 23.45
N GLY A 239 1.69 1.76 23.84
CA GLY A 239 2.86 1.64 24.71
C GLY A 239 4.15 2.19 24.06
N LEU A 240 4.36 1.92 22.77
CA LEU A 240 5.55 2.36 22.05
C LEU A 240 5.48 3.82 21.54
N SER A 241 4.31 4.46 21.65
CA SER A 241 4.14 5.88 21.28
C SER A 241 5.00 6.81 22.14
N PHE A 242 5.29 6.40 23.38
CA PHE A 242 6.15 7.13 24.32
C PHE A 242 7.65 6.91 24.07
N ALA A 243 8.01 5.88 23.30
CA ALA A 243 9.41 5.56 23.03
C ALA A 243 10.10 6.64 22.17
N PRO A 244 11.43 6.79 22.26
CA PRO A 244 12.20 7.65 21.37
C PRO A 244 11.99 7.27 19.90
N ALA A 245 12.07 8.24 18.98
CA ALA A 245 11.79 7.98 17.56
C ALA A 245 12.76 7.00 16.90
N ILE A 246 13.99 6.87 17.41
CA ILE A 246 14.95 5.86 16.96
C ILE A 246 14.43 4.45 17.30
N VAL A 247 13.88 4.27 18.51
CA VAL A 247 13.29 3.00 18.95
C VAL A 247 12.03 2.69 18.14
N GLN A 248 11.14 3.68 17.94
CA GLN A 248 9.95 3.53 17.09
C GLN A 248 10.33 3.12 15.66
N ARG A 249 11.37 3.73 15.09
CA ARG A 249 11.86 3.39 13.75
C ARG A 249 12.39 1.96 13.66
N ARG A 250 13.22 1.54 14.62
CA ARG A 250 13.77 0.17 14.68
C ARG A 250 12.68 -0.87 14.89
N LEU A 251 11.76 -0.62 15.81
CA LEU A 251 10.63 -1.50 16.08
C LEU A 251 9.65 -1.54 14.90
N SER A 252 9.43 -0.42 14.21
CA SER A 252 8.64 -0.39 12.98
C SER A 252 9.27 -1.29 11.90
N ALA A 253 10.57 -1.14 11.64
CA ALA A 253 11.28 -1.96 10.67
C ALA A 253 11.26 -3.46 11.05
N PHE A 254 11.52 -3.77 12.32
CA PHE A 254 11.44 -5.14 12.83
C PHE A 254 10.03 -5.74 12.68
N SER A 255 9.00 -4.96 13.01
CA SER A 255 7.61 -5.39 12.92
C SER A 255 7.17 -5.63 11.47
N LEU A 256 7.60 -4.78 10.54
CA LEU A 256 7.35 -4.97 9.11
C LEU A 256 8.12 -6.18 8.55
N LEU A 257 9.37 -6.42 8.98
CA LEU A 257 10.13 -7.61 8.59
C LEU A 257 9.48 -8.89 9.12
N LEU A 258 9.01 -8.87 10.37
CA LEU A 258 8.27 -9.98 10.97
C LEU A 258 6.97 -10.25 10.19
N CYS A 259 6.22 -9.20 9.86
CA CYS A 259 5.00 -9.31 9.06
C CYS A 259 5.31 -9.93 7.68
N LEU A 260 6.32 -9.41 6.97
CA LEU A 260 6.76 -9.95 5.67
C LEU A 260 7.17 -11.41 5.76
N MET A 261 7.98 -11.78 6.77
CA MET A 261 8.40 -13.16 6.98
C MET A 261 7.17 -14.06 7.17
N MET A 262 6.26 -13.70 8.08
CA MET A 262 5.08 -14.51 8.37
C MET A 262 4.15 -14.64 7.15
N VAL A 263 3.89 -13.53 6.45
CA VAL A 263 3.02 -13.51 5.27
C VAL A 263 3.55 -14.37 4.11
N ASN A 264 4.87 -14.52 4.00
CA ASN A 264 5.51 -15.30 2.94
C ASN A 264 5.72 -16.78 3.31
N LEU A 265 5.77 -17.09 4.60
CA LEU A 265 5.87 -18.46 5.10
C LEU A 265 4.50 -19.12 5.28
N THR A 266 3.45 -18.33 5.50
CA THR A 266 2.12 -18.89 5.77
C THR A 266 1.53 -19.55 4.52
N PRO A 267 1.05 -20.81 4.62
CA PRO A 267 0.31 -21.44 3.55
C PRO A 267 -1.00 -20.69 3.28
N ALA A 268 -1.52 -20.83 2.06
CA ALA A 268 -2.73 -20.12 1.64
C ALA A 268 -3.92 -20.43 2.57
N ASN A 269 -4.60 -19.38 3.02
CA ASN A 269 -5.74 -19.53 3.92
C ASN A 269 -6.93 -20.17 3.17
N HIS A 270 -7.35 -21.35 3.62
CA HIS A 270 -8.48 -22.09 3.02
C HIS A 270 -9.79 -21.28 3.05
N TYR A 271 -10.05 -20.51 4.11
CA TYR A 271 -11.23 -19.65 4.21
C TYR A 271 -11.23 -18.55 3.16
N PHE A 272 -10.06 -17.99 2.87
CA PHE A 272 -9.93 -16.94 1.87
C PHE A 272 -10.18 -17.48 0.45
N ILE A 273 -9.77 -18.72 0.15
CA ILE A 273 -10.03 -19.38 -1.13
C ILE A 273 -11.53 -19.56 -1.36
N VAL A 274 -12.30 -19.93 -0.33
CA VAL A 274 -13.77 -20.04 -0.41
C VAL A 274 -14.40 -18.66 -0.65
N THR A 275 -13.94 -17.61 0.04
CA THR A 275 -14.43 -16.25 -0.19
C THR A 275 -14.12 -15.75 -1.62
N LEU A 276 -12.97 -16.14 -2.17
CA LEU A 276 -12.59 -15.85 -3.56
C LEU A 276 -13.52 -16.48 -4.60
N GLN A 277 -14.17 -17.61 -4.30
CA GLN A 277 -15.16 -18.22 -5.19
C GLN A 277 -16.46 -17.41 -5.25
N ALA A 278 -16.80 -16.68 -4.18
CA ALA A 278 -17.91 -15.73 -4.17
C ALA A 278 -17.58 -14.38 -4.84
N TRP A 279 -16.33 -14.19 -5.29
CA TRP A 279 -15.89 -12.94 -5.91
C TRP A 279 -16.39 -12.80 -7.35
N SER A 280 -16.99 -11.65 -7.67
CA SER A 280 -17.37 -11.30 -9.04
C SER A 280 -16.15 -10.83 -9.87
N GLN A 281 -15.34 -11.76 -10.36
CA GLN A 281 -14.09 -11.48 -11.09
C GLN A 281 -14.24 -10.52 -12.30
N GLY A 282 -15.43 -10.40 -12.90
CA GLY A 282 -15.63 -9.64 -14.15
C GLY A 282 -15.59 -8.10 -14.05
N LYS A 283 -15.81 -7.48 -12.88
CA LYS A 283 -16.09 -6.02 -12.82
C LYS A 283 -14.86 -5.11 -12.60
N PHE A 284 -13.75 -5.65 -12.09
CA PHE A 284 -12.58 -4.86 -11.63
C PHE A 284 -11.20 -5.45 -11.97
N LEU A 285 -11.09 -6.33 -12.97
CA LEU A 285 -9.83 -6.98 -13.38
C LEU A 285 -8.66 -6.01 -13.54
N ASN A 286 -8.87 -4.87 -14.22
CA ASN A 286 -7.82 -3.86 -14.43
C ASN A 286 -7.37 -3.18 -13.13
N PHE A 287 -8.29 -2.98 -12.18
CA PHE A 287 -8.01 -2.30 -10.91
C PHE A 287 -7.31 -3.21 -9.91
N ASN A 288 -7.57 -4.52 -9.99
CA ASN A 288 -6.99 -5.52 -9.11
C ASN A 288 -5.47 -5.59 -9.25
N GLY A 289 -4.93 -5.55 -10.47
CA GLY A 289 -3.49 -5.58 -10.71
C GLY A 289 -2.74 -4.40 -10.09
N THR A 290 -3.29 -3.19 -10.20
CA THR A 290 -2.71 -1.99 -9.56
C THR A 290 -2.79 -2.05 -8.04
N ALA A 291 -3.94 -2.47 -7.50
CA ALA A 291 -4.09 -2.65 -6.06
C ALA A 291 -3.11 -3.70 -5.52
N GLN A 292 -2.93 -4.81 -6.25
CA GLN A 292 -1.97 -5.86 -5.94
C GLN A 292 -0.53 -5.31 -5.93
N PHE A 293 -0.18 -4.48 -6.91
CA PHE A 293 1.14 -3.85 -6.98
C PHE A 293 1.41 -2.98 -5.75
N PHE A 294 0.46 -2.14 -5.33
CA PHE A 294 0.62 -1.35 -4.10
C PHE A 294 0.73 -2.23 -2.86
N ALA A 295 -0.09 -3.27 -2.76
CA ALA A 295 -0.05 -4.24 -1.68
C ALA A 295 1.27 -5.05 -1.63
N LEU A 296 1.90 -5.27 -2.77
CA LEU A 296 3.19 -5.95 -2.87
C LEU A 296 4.34 -5.02 -2.51
N CYS A 297 4.38 -3.82 -3.10
CA CYS A 297 5.53 -2.93 -3.03
C CYS A 297 5.61 -2.11 -1.74
N TRP A 298 4.47 -1.78 -1.12
CA TRP A 298 4.43 -0.91 0.06
C TRP A 298 5.42 -1.31 1.18
N PRO A 299 5.46 -2.56 1.66
CA PRO A 299 6.34 -2.91 2.79
C PRO A 299 7.82 -2.77 2.44
N PHE A 300 8.21 -3.01 1.17
CA PHE A 300 9.59 -2.82 0.71
C PHE A 300 9.96 -1.34 0.65
N VAL A 301 9.07 -0.49 0.14
CA VAL A 301 9.28 0.96 0.12
C VAL A 301 9.34 1.52 1.54
N ALA A 302 8.48 1.03 2.45
CA ALA A 302 8.49 1.40 3.86
C ALA A 302 9.82 1.01 4.52
N LEU A 303 10.28 -0.23 4.33
CA LEU A 303 11.55 -0.71 4.89
C LEU A 303 12.74 0.05 4.32
N TYR A 304 12.79 0.28 3.02
CA TYR A 304 13.84 1.09 2.40
C TYR A 304 13.90 2.48 3.04
N PHE A 305 12.76 3.13 3.23
CA PHE A 305 12.68 4.42 3.92
C PHE A 305 13.14 4.32 5.38
N LEU A 306 12.73 3.29 6.11
CA LEU A 306 13.08 3.08 7.51
C LEU A 306 14.55 2.68 7.73
N LEU A 307 15.23 2.14 6.72
CA LEU A 307 16.63 1.72 6.80
C LEU A 307 17.62 2.77 6.32
N GLN A 308 17.18 3.78 5.54
CA GLN A 308 18.05 4.88 5.13
C GLN A 308 18.68 5.58 6.34
N ARG A 309 20.00 5.67 6.39
CA ARG A 309 20.67 6.43 7.46
C ARG A 309 20.22 7.89 7.39
N LEU A 310 19.65 8.39 8.49
CA LEU A 310 19.52 9.83 8.66
C LEU A 310 20.96 10.35 8.75
N HIS A 311 21.46 10.94 7.67
CA HIS A 311 22.70 11.68 7.76
C HIS A 311 22.46 12.79 8.78
N HIS A 312 23.13 12.69 9.92
CA HIS A 312 23.38 13.88 10.73
C HIS A 312 24.21 14.81 9.84
N PRO A 313 23.74 16.02 9.47
CA PRO A 313 24.69 17.05 9.11
C PRO A 313 25.53 17.27 10.37
N ALA A 314 26.75 16.75 10.37
CA ALA A 314 27.73 17.09 11.38
C ALA A 314 27.88 18.61 11.32
N SER A 315 27.69 19.25 12.48
CA SER A 315 27.94 20.65 12.73
C SER A 315 29.33 21.03 12.21
N SER A 316 29.39 21.71 11.06
CA SER A 316 30.53 22.50 10.65
C SER A 316 30.55 23.80 11.46
N GLU A 317 30.76 23.67 12.76
CA GLU A 317 31.10 24.77 13.67
C GLU A 317 32.23 24.28 14.58
N SER A 318 33.41 24.10 13.99
CA SER A 318 34.65 24.32 14.73
C SER A 318 35.18 25.67 14.28
N GLY A 319 35.00 26.65 15.16
CA GLY A 319 35.39 28.03 14.94
C GLY A 319 36.82 28.16 14.47
N ASN A 320 36.96 28.85 13.35
CA ASN A 320 38.15 29.63 13.06
C ASN A 320 38.10 30.84 14.00
N ASN A 321 38.81 30.76 15.12
CA ASN A 321 39.21 31.91 15.93
C ASN A 321 40.71 31.78 16.14
N ASP A 322 41.43 32.68 15.45
CA ASP A 322 42.61 33.44 15.88
C ASP A 322 43.62 32.79 16.83
#